data_AF-A0AAF0EQI9-F1
#
_entry.id   AF-A0AAF0EQI9-F1
#
_cell.length_a   1.000
_cell.length_b   1.000
_cell.length_c   1.000
_cell.angle_alpha   90.00
_cell.angle_beta   90.00
_cell.angle_gamma   90.00
#
_symmetry.space_group_name_H-M   'P 1'
#
loop_
_entity.id
_entity.type
_entity.pdbx_description
1 polymer ?
#
loop_
_entity_poly.entity_id
_entity_poly.type
_entity_poly.pdbx_seq_one_letter_code
_entity_poly.pdbx_strand_id
1 'polypeptide(L)'
;MLRGKEAGAHLYRVLTSTNSIQFAKFFVLIQLVYYVFAWGFFQGTSDEQGRKRSWIITTFCAFCSSIVAIPFAFDLIWCRLDWSQMTPHSEAVADPLSMFFLAYLVSDLITGFLCYRKHVNMSSGWVHHTLYAIFTVFWLYRGWSHCFAAALLMEMPTWVMGIGNLHPYLRSYWAFTVSFLLTRIMFHVLLLYSLVIPTGRYVNKEVPSVWPVLFCALALPMHLIWAYKSVRGLRRRMKKLRAEARAREAAQQAAISEATRLLDSADELEQGDEVSKAGAPRSRVTLPATDTAARAREMVSHAVRLLWHNAPQAWRQAYQEELEFNKQQGIDPATLRHSTLVRRALARQLLQRDKRGHNVPLVAEDDEDDLEDWMSITSLESSHQSRGNQGRKVTLGRGIQIHVPRELDPILKGQKYVVSEYPVEREASGTRRQRLVGQMRRRFEVARRDMVVF
;
A
#
# COMPACT_ATOMS: atom_id res chain seq x y z
N MET A 1 43.09 -39.58 -8.85
CA MET A 1 42.05 -40.25 -9.67
C MET A 1 41.47 -41.39 -8.86
N LEU A 2 40.24 -41.25 -8.36
CA LEU A 2 39.52 -42.36 -7.71
C LEU A 2 39.23 -43.44 -8.76
N ARG A 3 39.44 -44.72 -8.42
CA ARG A 3 39.07 -45.83 -9.32
C ARG A 3 37.56 -45.82 -9.53
N GLY A 4 37.07 -46.15 -10.73
CA GLY A 4 35.65 -46.00 -11.09
C GLY A 4 34.63 -46.63 -10.11
N LYS A 5 35.00 -47.71 -9.40
CA LYS A 5 34.17 -48.31 -8.35
C LYS A 5 34.05 -47.45 -7.08
N GLU A 6 35.13 -46.78 -6.68
CA GLU A 6 35.15 -45.87 -5.52
C GLU A 6 34.39 -44.58 -5.82
N ALA A 7 34.51 -44.08 -7.05
CA ALA A 7 33.74 -42.93 -7.51
C ALA A 7 32.22 -43.20 -7.47
N GLY A 8 31.79 -44.39 -7.91
CA GLY A 8 30.38 -44.81 -7.85
C GLY A 8 29.84 -44.91 -6.41
N ALA A 9 30.60 -45.52 -5.50
CA ALA A 9 30.21 -45.64 -4.10
C ALA A 9 30.15 -44.27 -3.39
N HIS A 10 31.09 -43.37 -3.69
CA HIS A 10 31.08 -42.01 -3.17
C HIS A 10 29.89 -41.21 -3.69
N LEU A 11 29.61 -41.28 -5.01
CA LEU A 11 28.46 -40.63 -5.61
C LEU A 11 27.14 -41.14 -5.01
N TYR A 12 26.99 -42.46 -4.88
CA TYR A 12 25.82 -43.05 -4.24
C TYR A 12 25.64 -42.52 -2.81
N ARG A 13 26.70 -42.52 -1.99
CA ARG A 13 26.66 -42.01 -0.62
C ARG A 13 26.25 -40.53 -0.54
N VAL A 14 26.76 -39.70 -1.44
CA VAL A 14 26.39 -38.27 -1.53
C VAL A 14 24.91 -38.15 -1.90
N LEU A 15 24.47 -38.83 -2.95
CA LEU A 15 23.09 -38.77 -3.43
C LEU A 15 22.08 -39.31 -2.42
N THR A 16 22.44 -40.33 -1.64
CA THR A 16 21.60 -40.89 -0.58
C THR A 16 21.76 -40.18 0.77
N SER A 17 22.56 -39.11 0.84
CA SER A 17 22.67 -38.35 2.08
C SER A 17 21.33 -37.68 2.40
N THR A 18 20.99 -37.61 3.69
CA THR A 18 19.75 -36.97 4.17
C THR A 18 19.58 -35.57 3.59
N ASN A 19 20.67 -34.82 3.53
CA ASN A 19 20.74 -33.47 2.99
C ASN A 19 20.42 -33.41 1.49
N SER A 20 20.98 -34.31 0.67
CA SER A 20 20.66 -34.37 -0.77
C SER A 20 19.20 -34.75 -1.02
N ILE A 21 18.66 -35.67 -0.23
CA ILE A 21 17.24 -36.05 -0.32
C ILE A 21 16.33 -34.88 0.09
N GLN A 22 16.66 -34.16 1.18
CA GLN A 22 15.91 -32.98 1.61
C GLN A 22 15.97 -31.85 0.56
N PHE A 23 17.16 -31.55 0.04
CA PHE A 23 17.33 -30.58 -1.04
C PHE A 23 16.46 -30.92 -2.25
N ALA A 24 16.49 -32.18 -2.72
CA ALA A 24 15.66 -32.61 -3.85
C ALA A 24 14.16 -32.46 -3.57
N LYS A 25 13.69 -32.83 -2.37
CA LYS A 25 12.29 -32.66 -1.96
C LYS A 25 11.87 -31.19 -1.98
N PHE A 26 12.67 -30.31 -1.39
CA PHE A 26 12.36 -28.87 -1.37
C PHE A 26 12.44 -28.24 -2.75
N PHE A 27 13.41 -28.64 -3.58
CA PHE A 27 13.51 -28.19 -4.97
C PHE A 27 12.23 -28.55 -5.73
N VAL A 28 11.79 -29.81 -5.68
CA VAL A 28 10.54 -30.26 -6.33
C VAL A 28 9.33 -29.49 -5.78
N LEU A 29 9.24 -29.28 -4.47
CA LEU A 29 8.15 -28.52 -3.84
C LEU A 29 8.09 -27.08 -4.37
N ILE A 30 9.23 -26.37 -4.39
CA ILE A 30 9.31 -24.98 -4.84
C ILE A 30 8.93 -24.87 -6.32
N GLN A 31 9.42 -25.80 -7.15
CA GLN A 31 9.07 -25.84 -8.57
C GLN A 31 7.59 -26.14 -8.79
N LEU A 32 7.01 -27.06 -8.02
CA LEU A 32 5.57 -27.34 -8.07
C LEU A 32 4.76 -26.09 -7.74
N VAL A 33 5.12 -25.37 -6.67
CA VAL A 33 4.48 -24.09 -6.30
C VAL A 33 4.62 -23.08 -7.45
N TYR A 34 5.82 -22.93 -8.03
CA TYR A 34 6.02 -22.06 -9.18
C TYR A 34 5.07 -22.40 -10.33
N TYR A 35 5.02 -23.67 -10.76
CA TYR A 35 4.17 -24.08 -11.88
C TYR A 35 2.68 -23.92 -11.58
N VAL A 36 2.22 -24.24 -10.36
CA VAL A 36 0.82 -24.06 -9.96
C VAL A 36 0.42 -22.59 -10.01
N PHE A 37 1.26 -21.66 -9.53
CA PHE A 37 0.93 -20.24 -9.56
C PHE A 37 1.10 -19.62 -10.95
N ALA A 38 2.19 -19.95 -11.64
CA ALA A 38 2.47 -19.46 -12.99
C ALA A 38 1.40 -19.90 -13.99
N TRP A 39 0.92 -21.13 -13.87
CA TRP A 39 -0.15 -21.64 -14.72
C TRP A 39 -1.55 -21.38 -14.16
N GLY A 40 -1.75 -21.26 -12.86
CA GLY A 40 -3.09 -21.03 -12.29
C GLY A 40 -3.52 -19.57 -12.32
N PHE A 41 -2.64 -18.67 -11.84
CA PHE A 41 -3.01 -17.28 -11.54
C PHE A 41 -2.33 -16.26 -12.47
N PHE A 42 -1.15 -16.58 -12.99
CA PHE A 42 -0.31 -15.66 -13.76
C PHE A 42 -0.07 -16.15 -15.20
N GLN A 43 -1.14 -16.66 -15.83
CA GLN A 43 -1.10 -17.07 -17.23
C GLN A 43 -0.90 -15.85 -18.15
N GLY A 44 -0.26 -16.09 -19.29
CA GLY A 44 -0.08 -15.09 -20.35
C GLY A 44 1.38 -14.78 -20.68
N THR A 45 1.58 -14.11 -21.81
CA THR A 45 2.90 -13.74 -22.34
C THR A 45 3.22 -12.25 -22.16
N SER A 46 2.33 -11.48 -21.52
CA SER A 46 2.60 -10.06 -21.27
C SER A 46 3.79 -9.88 -20.33
N ASP A 47 4.50 -8.78 -20.51
CA ASP A 47 5.67 -8.43 -19.69
C ASP A 47 5.32 -8.35 -18.20
N GLU A 48 4.16 -7.76 -17.89
CA GLU A 48 3.61 -7.68 -16.53
C GLU A 48 3.44 -9.07 -15.89
N GLN A 49 2.93 -10.06 -16.63
CA GLN A 49 2.79 -11.43 -16.13
C GLN A 49 4.15 -12.13 -16.00
N GLY A 50 5.09 -11.84 -16.92
CA GLY A 50 6.49 -12.24 -16.80
C GLY A 50 7.11 -11.77 -15.49
N ARG A 51 6.91 -10.49 -15.15
CA ARG A 51 7.35 -9.87 -13.90
C ARG A 51 6.66 -10.49 -12.68
N LYS A 52 5.34 -10.70 -12.70
CA LYS A 52 4.66 -11.39 -11.58
C LYS A 52 5.21 -12.79 -11.35
N ARG A 53 5.49 -13.55 -12.42
CA ARG A 53 6.07 -14.89 -12.31
C ARG A 53 7.45 -14.91 -11.69
N SER A 54 8.31 -13.90 -11.96
CA SER A 54 9.64 -13.84 -11.34
C SER A 54 9.60 -13.65 -9.82
N TRP A 55 8.48 -13.18 -9.27
CA TRP A 55 8.31 -12.98 -7.83
C TRP A 55 7.71 -14.18 -7.08
N ILE A 56 7.20 -15.21 -7.76
CA ILE A 56 6.50 -16.33 -7.11
C ILE A 56 7.41 -17.08 -6.14
N ILE A 57 8.56 -17.57 -6.64
CA ILE A 57 9.50 -18.39 -5.86
C ILE A 57 10.02 -17.59 -4.66
N THR A 58 10.50 -16.37 -4.90
CA THR A 58 11.03 -15.47 -3.87
C THR A 58 10.00 -15.15 -2.80
N THR A 59 8.76 -14.82 -3.18
CA THR A 59 7.70 -14.50 -2.20
C THR A 59 7.34 -15.69 -1.33
N PHE A 60 7.17 -16.87 -1.94
CA PHE A 60 6.86 -18.11 -1.23
C PHE A 60 7.98 -18.51 -0.27
N CYS A 61 9.22 -18.51 -0.74
CA CYS A 61 10.35 -18.94 0.08
C CYS A 61 10.65 -17.95 1.20
N ALA A 62 10.56 -16.65 0.96
CA ALA A 62 10.72 -15.62 1.98
C ALA A 62 9.65 -15.71 3.08
N PHE A 63 8.41 -16.05 2.73
CA PHE A 63 7.34 -16.29 3.69
C PHE A 63 7.67 -17.47 4.61
N CYS A 64 7.96 -18.63 4.02
CA CYS A 64 8.26 -19.84 4.77
C CYS A 64 9.50 -19.67 5.65
N SER A 65 10.59 -19.11 5.11
CA SER A 65 11.84 -18.94 5.85
C SER A 65 11.67 -17.96 7.02
N SER A 66 10.98 -16.84 6.81
CA SER A 66 10.75 -15.85 7.86
C SER A 66 9.92 -16.40 9.00
N ILE A 67 8.86 -17.18 8.70
CA ILE A 67 8.00 -17.77 9.74
C ILE A 67 8.76 -18.81 10.56
N VAL A 68 9.48 -19.73 9.90
CA VAL A 68 10.22 -20.78 10.60
C VAL A 68 11.42 -20.20 11.36
N ALA A 69 11.92 -19.02 10.99
CA ALA A 69 12.98 -18.31 11.70
C ALA A 69 12.53 -17.64 13.02
N ILE A 70 11.23 -17.38 13.22
CA ILE A 70 10.72 -16.66 14.41
C ILE A 70 11.14 -17.34 15.73
N PRO A 71 10.98 -18.67 15.92
CA PRO A 71 11.42 -19.33 17.14
C PRO A 71 12.91 -19.19 17.41
N PHE A 72 13.77 -19.24 16.38
CA PHE A 72 15.21 -19.08 16.52
C PHE A 72 15.58 -17.64 16.96
N ALA A 73 14.95 -16.63 16.38
CA ALA A 73 15.16 -15.25 16.79
C ALA A 73 14.64 -14.99 18.22
N PHE A 74 13.50 -15.58 18.58
CA PHE A 74 12.97 -15.52 19.93
C PHE A 74 13.89 -16.21 20.95
N ASP A 75 14.36 -17.43 20.65
CA ASP A 75 15.26 -18.19 21.51
C ASP A 75 16.59 -17.45 21.72
N LEU A 76 17.15 -16.85 20.67
CA LEU A 76 18.35 -16.01 20.79
C LEU A 76 18.15 -14.83 21.76
N ILE A 77 17.01 -14.13 21.68
CA ILE A 77 16.69 -13.02 22.59
C ILE A 77 16.47 -13.54 24.01
N TRP A 78 15.77 -14.68 24.15
CA TRP A 78 15.46 -15.31 25.43
C TRP A 78 16.73 -15.77 26.16
N CYS A 79 17.68 -16.36 25.42
CA CYS A 79 19.02 -16.73 25.86
C CYS A 79 19.97 -15.53 26.04
N ARG A 80 19.45 -14.29 26.09
CA ARG A 80 20.23 -13.06 26.30
C ARG A 80 21.38 -12.89 25.29
N LEU A 81 21.14 -13.28 24.03
CA LEU A 81 22.08 -13.22 22.93
C LEU A 81 23.28 -14.18 23.04
N ASP A 82 23.19 -15.20 23.90
CA ASP A 82 24.22 -16.22 24.07
C ASP A 82 23.94 -17.46 23.20
N TRP A 83 24.71 -17.59 22.11
CA TRP A 83 24.62 -18.71 21.18
C TRP A 83 24.93 -20.08 21.83
N SER A 84 25.66 -20.12 22.95
CA SER A 84 25.94 -21.38 23.64
C SER A 84 24.72 -21.95 24.38
N GLN A 85 23.77 -21.09 24.72
CA GLN A 85 22.53 -21.46 25.42
C GLN A 85 21.38 -21.71 24.46
N MET A 86 21.45 -21.15 23.26
CA MET A 86 20.46 -21.34 22.22
C MET A 86 20.33 -22.81 21.83
N THR A 87 19.10 -23.26 21.60
CA THR A 87 18.79 -24.61 21.15
C THR A 87 19.03 -24.73 19.64
N PRO A 88 19.99 -25.56 19.17
CA PRO A 88 20.33 -25.58 17.75
C PRO A 88 19.23 -26.17 16.86
N HIS A 89 18.49 -27.17 17.37
CA HIS A 89 17.50 -27.93 16.60
C HIS A 89 18.00 -28.35 15.20
N SER A 90 19.29 -28.69 15.07
CA SER A 90 19.99 -28.83 13.80
C SER A 90 19.30 -29.84 12.88
N GLU A 91 19.16 -31.08 13.32
CA GLU A 91 18.62 -32.16 12.47
C GLU A 91 17.13 -32.01 12.17
N ALA A 92 16.36 -31.43 13.10
CA ALA A 92 14.90 -31.38 13.01
C ALA A 92 14.38 -30.17 12.23
N VAL A 93 15.04 -29.01 12.36
CA VAL A 93 14.52 -27.74 11.82
C VAL A 93 15.60 -26.93 11.12
N ALA A 94 16.75 -26.67 11.74
CA ALA A 94 17.70 -25.70 11.20
C ALA A 94 18.42 -26.19 9.93
N ASP A 95 18.86 -27.45 9.88
CA ASP A 95 19.46 -28.05 8.69
C ASP A 95 18.43 -28.19 7.55
N PRO A 96 17.21 -28.74 7.79
CA PRO A 96 16.16 -28.73 6.77
C PRO A 96 15.81 -27.34 6.26
N LEU A 97 15.74 -26.33 7.13
CA LEU A 97 15.46 -24.95 6.73
C LEU A 97 16.58 -24.37 5.87
N SER A 98 17.83 -24.65 6.21
CA SER A 98 18.99 -24.24 5.42
C SER A 98 19.01 -24.93 4.06
N MET A 99 18.63 -26.22 3.99
CA MET A 99 18.48 -26.96 2.74
C MET A 99 17.30 -26.44 1.90
N PHE A 100 16.18 -26.06 2.53
CA PHE A 100 15.07 -25.39 1.87
C PHE A 100 15.53 -24.06 1.26
N PHE A 101 16.29 -23.25 2.01
CA PHE A 101 16.81 -21.98 1.51
C PHE A 101 17.81 -22.19 0.36
N LEU A 102 18.69 -23.20 0.44
CA LEU A 102 19.58 -23.56 -0.66
C LEU A 102 18.80 -23.98 -1.91
N ALA A 103 17.76 -24.81 -1.75
CA ALA A 103 16.87 -25.22 -2.83
C ALA A 103 16.14 -24.01 -3.45
N TYR A 104 15.74 -23.04 -2.63
CA TYR A 104 15.21 -21.76 -3.09
C TYR A 104 16.19 -21.02 -4.00
N LEU A 105 17.42 -20.78 -3.55
CA LEU A 105 18.41 -20.02 -4.32
C LEU A 105 18.73 -20.69 -5.66
N VAL A 106 18.91 -22.01 -5.65
CA VAL A 106 19.16 -22.78 -6.88
C VAL A 106 17.93 -22.78 -7.79
N SER A 107 16.72 -22.94 -7.23
CA SER A 107 15.47 -22.90 -8.00
C SER A 107 15.28 -21.54 -8.67
N ASP A 108 15.51 -20.44 -7.95
CA ASP A 108 15.34 -19.10 -8.50
C ASP A 108 16.39 -18.79 -9.57
N LEU A 109 17.65 -19.23 -9.40
CA LEU A 109 18.69 -19.08 -10.42
C LEU A 109 18.37 -19.86 -11.71
N ILE A 110 17.93 -21.12 -11.58
CA ILE A 110 17.59 -21.97 -12.74
C ILE A 110 16.35 -21.42 -13.45
N THR A 111 15.27 -21.17 -12.69
CA THR A 111 14.00 -20.69 -13.25
C THR A 111 14.16 -19.27 -13.80
N GLY A 112 14.92 -18.42 -13.12
CA GLY A 112 15.28 -17.09 -13.59
C GLY A 112 16.07 -17.14 -14.89
N PHE A 113 16.98 -18.10 -15.06
CA PHE A 113 17.75 -18.22 -16.29
C PHE A 113 16.87 -18.66 -17.46
N LEU A 114 15.94 -19.58 -17.22
CA LEU A 114 15.11 -20.21 -18.25
C LEU A 114 13.85 -19.39 -18.61
N CYS A 115 13.17 -18.81 -17.63
CA CYS A 115 11.81 -18.29 -17.78
C CYS A 115 11.71 -16.77 -17.71
N TYR A 116 12.55 -16.09 -16.93
CA TYR A 116 12.40 -14.66 -16.65
C TYR A 116 13.74 -13.91 -16.54
N ARG A 117 14.71 -14.28 -17.38
CA ARG A 117 16.09 -13.75 -17.32
C ARG A 117 16.16 -12.23 -17.32
N LYS A 118 15.27 -11.56 -18.08
CA LYS A 118 15.19 -10.10 -18.16
C LYS A 118 14.73 -9.41 -16.88
N HIS A 119 14.08 -10.13 -15.96
CA HIS A 119 13.55 -9.59 -14.71
C HIS A 119 14.45 -9.88 -13.49
N VAL A 120 15.57 -10.59 -13.68
CA VAL A 120 16.51 -10.88 -12.59
C VAL A 120 17.63 -9.85 -12.58
N ASN A 121 17.63 -9.00 -11.55
CA ASN A 121 18.67 -8.00 -11.33
C ASN A 121 20.05 -8.63 -11.10
N MET A 122 21.10 -8.03 -11.67
CA MET A 122 22.48 -8.56 -11.56
C MET A 122 22.99 -8.62 -10.11
N SER A 123 22.87 -7.50 -9.39
CA SER A 123 23.40 -7.39 -8.02
C SER A 123 22.54 -8.11 -6.99
N SER A 124 21.23 -7.89 -7.03
CA SER A 124 20.28 -8.40 -6.03
C SER A 124 19.74 -9.81 -6.31
N GLY A 125 19.82 -10.28 -7.57
CA GLY A 125 19.43 -11.63 -7.96
C GLY A 125 20.66 -12.52 -8.15
N TRP A 126 21.35 -12.39 -9.29
CA TRP A 126 22.40 -13.32 -9.71
C TRP A 126 23.55 -13.45 -8.72
N VAL A 127 24.21 -12.33 -8.40
CA VAL A 127 25.39 -12.33 -7.52
C VAL A 127 24.99 -12.70 -6.09
N HIS A 128 23.92 -12.07 -5.58
CA HIS A 128 23.42 -12.31 -4.24
C HIS A 128 23.04 -13.79 -4.04
N HIS A 129 22.20 -14.38 -4.91
CA HIS A 129 21.76 -15.76 -4.76
C HIS A 129 22.90 -16.77 -4.91
N THR A 130 23.86 -16.51 -5.81
CA THR A 130 25.04 -17.38 -5.96
C THR A 130 25.92 -17.36 -4.70
N LEU A 131 26.21 -16.18 -4.15
CA LEU A 131 27.02 -16.06 -2.93
C LEU A 131 26.32 -16.70 -1.72
N TYR A 132 25.02 -16.47 -1.55
CA TYR A 132 24.26 -17.08 -0.47
C TYR A 132 24.17 -18.60 -0.63
N ALA A 133 24.13 -19.15 -1.84
CA ALA A 133 24.11 -20.60 -2.05
C ALA A 133 25.43 -21.22 -1.59
N ILE A 134 26.57 -20.61 -1.95
CA ILE A 134 27.90 -21.03 -1.50
C ILE A 134 28.01 -20.93 0.02
N PHE A 135 27.58 -19.82 0.62
CA PHE A 135 27.63 -19.63 2.06
C PHE A 135 26.71 -20.59 2.82
N THR A 136 25.54 -20.90 2.27
CA THR A 136 24.60 -21.85 2.88
C THR A 136 25.20 -23.26 2.95
N VAL A 137 25.85 -23.72 1.88
CA VAL A 137 26.60 -24.99 1.89
C VAL A 137 27.73 -24.96 2.93
N PHE A 138 28.46 -23.85 3.01
CA PHE A 138 29.52 -23.67 4.00
C PHE A 138 29.01 -23.70 5.45
N TRP A 139 27.90 -23.02 5.76
CA TRP A 139 27.30 -22.98 7.09
C TRP A 139 26.76 -24.34 7.52
N LEU A 140 26.13 -25.07 6.60
CA LEU A 140 25.69 -26.45 6.81
C LEU A 140 26.86 -27.37 7.15
N TYR A 141 27.95 -27.29 6.38
CA TYR A 141 29.16 -28.07 6.67
C TYR A 141 29.79 -27.73 8.02
N ARG A 142 29.67 -26.48 8.48
CA ARG A 142 30.24 -26.01 9.75
C ARG A 142 29.31 -26.18 10.96
N GLY A 143 28.08 -26.64 10.76
CA GLY A 143 27.09 -26.77 11.84
C GLY A 143 26.54 -25.45 12.36
N TRP A 144 26.53 -24.39 11.55
CA TRP A 144 26.01 -23.05 11.92
C TRP A 144 24.60 -22.77 11.39
N SER A 145 23.88 -23.83 11.03
CA SER A 145 22.54 -23.76 10.45
C SER A 145 21.54 -23.04 11.34
N HIS A 146 21.62 -23.16 12.67
CA HIS A 146 20.73 -22.46 13.60
C HIS A 146 20.98 -20.94 13.66
N CYS A 147 22.25 -20.51 13.57
CA CYS A 147 22.60 -19.10 13.41
C CYS A 147 22.08 -18.55 12.08
N PHE A 148 22.21 -19.34 11.01
CA PHE A 148 21.65 -18.98 9.72
C PHE A 148 20.12 -18.94 9.74
N ALA A 149 19.46 -19.90 10.39
CA ALA A 149 18.02 -19.96 10.58
C ALA A 149 17.49 -18.71 11.28
N ALA A 150 18.15 -18.25 12.35
CA ALA A 150 17.80 -16.97 12.99
C ALA A 150 17.92 -15.78 12.02
N ALA A 151 18.98 -15.75 11.21
CA ALA A 151 19.22 -14.70 10.22
C ALA A 151 18.15 -14.66 9.11
N LEU A 152 17.48 -15.78 8.80
CA LEU A 152 16.41 -15.83 7.81
C LEU A 152 15.17 -15.01 8.18
N LEU A 153 15.03 -14.55 9.43
CA LEU A 153 14.02 -13.55 9.80
C LEU A 153 14.18 -12.23 8.99
N MET A 154 15.38 -11.96 8.48
CA MET A 154 15.67 -10.82 7.61
C MET A 154 15.01 -10.90 6.22
N GLU A 155 14.42 -12.03 5.85
CA GLU A 155 13.65 -12.18 4.61
C GLU A 155 12.22 -11.63 4.69
N MET A 156 11.76 -11.25 5.89
CA MET A 156 10.43 -10.66 6.11
C MET A 156 10.11 -9.48 5.15
N PRO A 157 10.97 -8.45 5.00
CA PRO A 157 10.75 -7.39 4.01
C PRO A 157 10.71 -7.90 2.56
N THR A 158 11.45 -8.96 2.23
CA THR A 158 11.40 -9.59 0.90
C THR A 158 10.02 -10.19 0.64
N TRP A 159 9.41 -10.85 1.63
CA TRP A 159 8.03 -11.34 1.53
C TRP A 159 7.03 -10.20 1.34
N VAL A 160 7.11 -9.14 2.15
CA VAL A 160 6.21 -7.97 2.05
C VAL A 160 6.33 -7.28 0.69
N MET A 161 7.54 -7.18 0.14
CA MET A 161 7.75 -6.65 -1.21
C MET A 161 7.19 -7.60 -2.28
N GLY A 162 7.49 -8.89 -2.17
CA GLY A 162 7.06 -9.90 -3.14
C GLY A 162 5.54 -9.99 -3.27
N ILE A 163 4.80 -9.96 -2.16
CA ILE A 163 3.34 -9.97 -2.20
C ILE A 163 2.75 -8.73 -2.88
N GLY A 164 3.40 -7.56 -2.70
CA GLY A 164 3.02 -6.32 -3.38
C GLY A 164 3.31 -6.33 -4.88
N ASN A 165 4.25 -7.16 -5.36
CA ASN A 165 4.53 -7.36 -6.78
C ASN A 165 3.57 -8.37 -7.42
N LEU A 166 3.19 -9.43 -6.70
CA LEU A 166 2.17 -10.39 -7.18
C LEU A 166 0.78 -9.74 -7.24
N HIS A 167 0.46 -8.93 -6.23
CA HIS A 167 -0.84 -8.31 -6.05
C HIS A 167 -0.69 -6.83 -5.68
N PRO A 168 -0.77 -5.91 -6.68
CA PRO A 168 -0.57 -4.47 -6.45
C PRO A 168 -1.46 -3.87 -5.36
N TYR A 169 -2.66 -4.42 -5.15
CA TYR A 169 -3.58 -3.97 -4.08
C TYR A 169 -3.06 -4.24 -2.65
N LEU A 170 -2.15 -5.20 -2.47
CA LEU A 170 -1.50 -5.50 -1.20
C LEU A 170 -0.21 -4.71 -0.99
N ARG A 171 0.21 -3.91 -1.98
CA ARG A 171 1.44 -3.14 -1.92
C ARG A 171 1.35 -2.07 -0.84
N SER A 172 2.26 -2.15 0.14
CA SER A 172 2.38 -1.14 1.21
C SER A 172 3.83 -0.71 1.39
N TYR A 173 4.12 0.53 0.99
CA TYR A 173 5.45 1.13 1.13
C TYR A 173 5.87 1.28 2.59
N TRP A 174 4.90 1.51 3.49
CA TRP A 174 5.15 1.57 4.92
C TRP A 174 5.47 0.21 5.50
N ALA A 175 4.69 -0.83 5.16
CA ALA A 175 4.94 -2.18 5.65
C ALA A 175 6.32 -2.68 5.20
N PHE A 176 6.69 -2.46 3.94
CA PHE A 176 8.03 -2.80 3.44
C PHE A 176 9.13 -2.03 4.19
N THR A 177 9.01 -0.69 4.27
CA THR A 177 10.07 0.13 4.89
C THR A 177 10.25 -0.18 6.37
N VAL A 178 9.15 -0.34 7.11
CA VAL A 178 9.19 -0.66 8.55
C VAL A 178 9.76 -2.07 8.77
N SER A 179 9.29 -3.08 8.04
CA SER A 179 9.84 -4.43 8.15
C SER A 179 11.33 -4.47 7.78
N PHE A 180 11.76 -3.73 6.76
CA PHE A 180 13.17 -3.63 6.36
C PHE A 180 14.03 -3.05 7.48
N LEU A 181 13.63 -1.92 8.06
CA LEU A 181 14.38 -1.29 9.15
C LEU A 181 14.42 -2.18 10.40
N LEU A 182 13.29 -2.82 10.75
CA LEU A 182 13.23 -3.69 11.92
C LEU A 182 14.10 -4.95 11.75
N THR A 183 14.01 -5.66 10.63
CA THR A 183 14.70 -6.95 10.49
C THR A 183 16.09 -6.81 9.87
N ARG A 184 16.26 -6.09 8.76
CA ARG A 184 17.55 -6.00 8.05
C ARG A 184 18.53 -5.00 8.65
N ILE A 185 18.07 -4.08 9.50
CA ILE A 185 18.92 -3.12 10.22
C ILE A 185 18.97 -3.43 11.71
N MET A 186 17.86 -3.26 12.44
CA MET A 186 17.88 -3.40 13.90
C MET A 186 18.22 -4.82 14.33
N PHE A 187 17.51 -5.83 13.82
CA PHE A 187 17.80 -7.23 14.14
C PHE A 187 19.15 -7.69 13.58
N HIS A 188 19.58 -7.21 12.42
CA HIS A 188 20.92 -7.52 11.90
C HIS A 188 22.05 -6.97 12.79
N VAL A 189 21.93 -5.74 13.28
CA VAL A 189 22.89 -5.17 14.25
C VAL A 189 22.87 -5.95 15.56
N LEU A 190 21.69 -6.38 16.02
CA LEU A 190 21.56 -7.26 17.20
C LEU A 190 22.24 -8.61 16.96
N LEU A 191 22.07 -9.24 15.80
CA LEU A 191 22.78 -10.47 15.43
C LEU A 191 24.30 -10.24 15.42
N LEU A 192 24.79 -9.17 14.78
CA LEU A 192 26.21 -8.87 14.75
C LEU A 192 26.76 -8.64 16.17
N TYR A 193 26.05 -7.89 17.00
CA TYR A 193 26.40 -7.69 18.41
C TYR A 193 26.46 -9.03 19.17
N SER A 194 25.45 -9.90 18.98
CA SER A 194 25.40 -11.22 19.60
C SER A 194 26.58 -12.12 19.20
N LEU A 195 27.20 -11.90 18.04
CA LEU A 195 28.35 -12.67 17.58
C LEU A 195 29.70 -12.07 18.03
N VAL A 196 29.73 -10.78 18.37
CA VAL A 196 30.94 -10.07 18.81
C VAL A 196 31.22 -10.29 20.30
N ILE A 197 30.19 -10.44 21.12
CA ILE A 197 30.35 -10.69 22.57
C ILE A 197 31.14 -11.99 22.82
N PRO A 198 31.93 -12.09 23.91
CA PRO A 198 32.82 -13.23 24.13
C PRO A 198 32.12 -14.61 24.13
N THR A 199 30.92 -14.69 24.69
CA THR A 199 30.08 -15.90 24.71
C THR A 199 29.55 -16.26 23.33
N GLY A 200 29.30 -15.24 22.50
CA GLY A 200 28.68 -15.38 21.19
C GLY A 200 29.57 -15.92 20.08
N ARG A 201 30.89 -15.95 20.30
CA ARG A 201 31.83 -16.57 19.35
C ARG A 201 31.66 -18.09 19.27
N TYR A 202 31.00 -18.71 20.25
CA TYR A 202 30.82 -20.16 20.37
C TYR A 202 29.49 -20.64 19.76
N VAL A 203 29.23 -20.30 18.50
CA VAL A 203 28.01 -20.72 17.78
C VAL A 203 27.84 -22.24 17.77
N ASN A 204 28.91 -23.00 17.58
CA ASN A 204 28.85 -24.47 17.61
C ASN A 204 29.37 -25.07 18.94
N LYS A 205 29.41 -24.30 20.04
CA LYS A 205 29.86 -24.65 21.41
C LYS A 205 31.30 -25.15 21.57
N GLU A 206 31.83 -25.91 20.62
CA GLU A 206 33.12 -26.59 20.68
C GLU A 206 34.29 -25.68 20.29
N VAL A 207 34.08 -24.80 19.30
CA VAL A 207 35.15 -23.98 18.73
C VAL A 207 34.66 -22.55 18.52
N PRO A 208 35.40 -21.53 19.01
CA PRO A 208 35.07 -20.14 18.71
C PRO A 208 35.26 -19.89 17.21
N SER A 209 34.25 -19.32 16.56
CA SER A 209 34.27 -19.03 15.13
C SER A 209 34.12 -17.54 14.86
N VAL A 210 35.06 -16.99 14.09
CA VAL A 210 35.03 -15.59 13.62
C VAL A 210 34.23 -15.43 12.32
N TRP A 211 33.91 -16.54 11.64
CA TRP A 211 33.30 -16.51 10.31
C TRP A 211 31.86 -16.00 10.30
N PRO A 212 30.95 -16.39 11.24
CA PRO A 212 29.62 -15.80 11.32
C PRO A 212 29.67 -14.27 11.46
N VAL A 213 30.57 -13.76 12.31
CA VAL A 213 30.79 -12.31 12.49
C VAL A 213 31.17 -11.67 11.15
N LEU A 214 32.14 -12.26 10.44
CA LEU A 214 32.61 -11.74 9.16
C LEU A 214 31.48 -11.69 8.12
N PHE A 215 30.69 -12.75 7.97
CA PHE A 215 29.59 -12.77 7.01
C PHE A 215 28.50 -11.74 7.34
N CYS A 216 28.08 -11.64 8.61
CA CYS A 216 27.14 -10.62 9.05
C CYS A 216 27.69 -9.19 8.81
N ALA A 217 28.96 -8.97 9.15
CA ALA A 217 29.62 -7.67 8.93
C ALA A 217 29.68 -7.30 7.44
N LEU A 218 29.97 -8.26 6.55
CA LEU A 218 30.02 -8.03 5.10
C LEU A 218 28.64 -7.76 4.48
N ALA A 219 27.57 -8.36 5.03
CA ALA A 219 26.22 -8.13 4.55
C ALA A 219 25.63 -6.77 5.00
N LEU A 220 26.09 -6.22 6.13
CA LEU A 220 25.52 -5.01 6.72
C LEU A 220 25.62 -3.75 5.83
N PRO A 221 26.76 -3.42 5.17
CA PRO A 221 26.86 -2.27 4.27
C PRO A 221 25.80 -2.27 3.17
N MET A 222 25.54 -3.44 2.58
CA MET A 222 24.50 -3.60 1.57
C MET A 222 23.11 -3.27 2.15
N HIS A 223 22.78 -3.78 3.33
CA HIS A 223 21.51 -3.46 4.00
C HIS A 223 21.40 -1.98 4.35
N LEU A 224 22.47 -1.32 4.78
CA LEU A 224 22.46 0.12 5.07
C LEU A 224 22.19 0.95 3.80
N ILE A 225 22.81 0.61 2.68
CA ILE A 225 22.56 1.28 1.39
C ILE A 225 21.10 1.09 0.97
N TRP A 226 20.56 -0.12 1.09
CA TRP A 226 19.17 -0.41 0.77
C TRP A 226 18.18 0.28 1.71
N ALA A 227 18.46 0.36 3.02
CA ALA A 227 17.65 1.11 3.97
C ALA A 227 17.64 2.62 3.66
N TYR A 228 18.79 3.18 3.27
CA TYR A 228 18.87 4.56 2.82
C TYR A 228 18.00 4.79 1.58
N LYS A 229 18.12 3.92 0.57
CA LYS A 229 17.27 3.96 -0.63
C LYS A 229 15.79 3.85 -0.27
N SER A 230 15.44 2.95 0.66
CA SER A 230 14.04 2.73 1.01
C SER A 230 13.41 3.92 1.71
N VAL A 231 14.11 4.51 2.67
CA VAL A 231 13.63 5.71 3.38
C VAL A 231 13.55 6.90 2.44
N ARG A 232 14.55 7.08 1.56
CA ARG A 232 14.56 8.16 0.56
C ARG A 232 13.39 8.03 -0.41
N GLY A 233 13.14 6.83 -0.93
CA GLY A 233 12.05 6.57 -1.85
C GLY A 233 10.68 6.73 -1.19
N LEU A 234 10.50 6.26 0.05
CA LEU A 234 9.28 6.50 0.82
C LEU A 234 9.03 8.00 1.00
N ARG A 235 10.05 8.78 1.39
CA ARG A 235 9.92 10.24 1.54
C ARG A 235 9.51 10.93 0.24
N ARG A 236 10.10 10.54 -0.90
CA ARG A 236 9.75 11.07 -2.23
C ARG A 236 8.29 10.79 -2.57
N ARG A 237 7.84 9.55 -2.45
CA ARG A 237 6.44 9.16 -2.72
C ARG A 237 5.46 9.88 -1.80
N MET A 238 5.77 9.97 -0.50
CA MET A 238 4.92 10.72 0.43
C MET A 238 4.86 12.23 0.10
N LYS A 239 5.94 12.82 -0.43
CA LYS A 239 5.91 14.21 -0.90
C LYS A 239 5.05 14.35 -2.16
N LYS A 240 5.16 13.43 -3.12
CA LYS A 240 4.32 13.38 -4.33
C LYS A 240 2.84 13.26 -3.98
N LEU A 241 2.47 12.30 -3.13
CA LEU A 241 1.09 12.10 -2.67
C LEU A 241 0.54 13.31 -1.93
N ARG A 242 1.35 13.97 -1.08
CA ARG A 242 0.95 15.22 -0.42
C ARG A 242 0.77 16.37 -1.41
N ALA A 243 1.61 16.47 -2.43
CA ALA A 243 1.48 17.50 -3.46
C ALA A 243 0.23 17.28 -4.32
N GLU A 244 -0.04 16.04 -4.74
CA GLU A 244 -1.25 15.67 -5.49
C GLU A 244 -2.51 15.90 -4.65
N ALA A 245 -2.49 15.53 -3.36
CA ALA A 245 -3.60 15.80 -2.45
C ALA A 245 -3.87 17.30 -2.35
N ARG A 246 -2.84 18.13 -2.15
CA ARG A 246 -2.96 19.60 -2.12
C ARG A 246 -3.45 20.18 -3.45
N ALA A 247 -2.95 19.68 -4.58
CA ALA A 247 -3.38 20.12 -5.90
C ALA A 247 -4.86 19.79 -6.15
N ARG A 248 -5.32 18.60 -5.72
CA ARG A 248 -6.74 18.21 -5.76
C ARG A 248 -7.59 19.09 -4.86
N GLU A 249 -7.13 19.38 -3.63
CA GLU A 249 -7.83 20.28 -2.72
C GLU A 249 -7.93 21.70 -3.28
N ALA A 250 -6.86 22.22 -3.87
CA ALA A 250 -6.85 23.53 -4.52
C ALA A 250 -7.78 23.57 -5.74
N ALA A 251 -7.75 22.54 -6.60
CA ALA A 251 -8.66 22.42 -7.74
C ALA A 251 -10.12 22.33 -7.29
N GLN A 252 -10.39 21.60 -6.20
CA GLN A 252 -11.72 21.52 -5.61
C GLN A 252 -12.18 22.88 -5.06
N GLN A 253 -11.32 23.60 -4.34
CA GLN A 253 -11.64 24.94 -3.84
C GLN A 253 -11.89 25.93 -4.97
N ALA A 254 -11.07 25.89 -6.03
CA ALA A 254 -11.26 26.70 -7.23
C ALA A 254 -12.62 26.40 -7.88
N ALA A 255 -12.97 25.12 -8.09
CA ALA A 255 -14.24 24.73 -8.65
C ALA A 255 -15.45 25.17 -7.78
N ILE A 256 -15.33 25.07 -6.46
CA ILE A 256 -16.37 25.55 -5.53
C ILE A 256 -16.52 27.07 -5.63
N SER A 257 -15.41 27.81 -5.67
CA SER A 257 -15.43 29.27 -5.77
C SER A 257 -16.03 29.75 -7.10
N GLU A 258 -15.69 29.08 -8.21
CA GLU A 258 -16.23 29.39 -9.53
C GLU A 258 -17.71 29.03 -9.62
N ALA A 259 -18.12 27.87 -9.13
CA ALA A 259 -19.51 27.47 -9.06
C ALA A 259 -20.33 28.45 -8.20
N THR A 260 -19.81 28.89 -7.06
CA THR A 260 -20.47 29.89 -6.20
C THR A 260 -20.66 31.20 -6.96
N ARG A 261 -19.61 31.70 -7.64
CA ARG A 261 -19.70 32.90 -8.48
C ARG A 261 -20.75 32.77 -9.59
N LEU A 262 -20.81 31.63 -10.28
CA LEU A 262 -21.82 31.36 -11.32
C LEU A 262 -23.25 31.34 -10.75
N LEU A 263 -23.43 30.80 -9.54
CA LEU A 263 -24.72 30.80 -8.85
C LEU A 263 -25.11 32.22 -8.41
N ASP A 264 -24.15 33.03 -7.94
CA ASP A 264 -24.37 34.45 -7.58
C ASP A 264 -24.81 35.26 -8.81
N SER A 265 -24.10 35.13 -9.93
CA SER A 265 -24.46 35.81 -11.18
C SER A 265 -25.81 35.34 -11.75
N ALA A 266 -26.16 34.05 -11.59
CA ALA A 266 -27.46 33.55 -12.00
C ALA A 266 -28.59 34.16 -11.15
N ASP A 267 -28.39 34.26 -9.83
CA ASP A 267 -29.37 34.86 -8.92
C ASP A 267 -29.57 36.36 -9.18
N GLU A 268 -28.50 37.10 -9.48
CA GLU A 268 -28.57 38.51 -9.88
C GLU A 268 -29.37 38.72 -11.16
N LEU A 269 -29.17 37.86 -12.18
CA LEU A 269 -29.93 37.91 -13.44
C LEU A 269 -31.42 37.62 -13.23
N GLU A 270 -31.75 36.66 -12.37
CA GLU A 270 -33.14 36.33 -12.04
C GLU A 270 -33.83 37.48 -11.26
N GLN A 271 -33.13 38.10 -10.29
CA GLN A 271 -33.67 39.22 -9.52
C GLN A 271 -33.90 40.48 -10.38
N GLY A 272 -33.00 40.79 -11.30
CA GLY A 272 -33.15 41.94 -12.21
C GLY A 272 -34.40 41.83 -13.11
N ASP A 273 -34.73 40.62 -13.55
CA ASP A 273 -35.91 40.35 -14.38
C ASP A 273 -37.23 40.51 -13.58
N GLU A 274 -37.25 40.13 -12.29
CA GLU A 274 -38.41 40.33 -11.41
C GLU A 274 -38.69 41.82 -11.17
N VAL A 275 -37.66 42.63 -10.93
CA VAL A 275 -37.79 44.08 -10.72
C VAL A 275 -38.29 44.78 -11.99
N SER A 276 -37.76 44.39 -13.16
CA SER A 276 -38.21 44.93 -14.45
C SER A 276 -39.71 44.64 -14.71
N LYS A 277 -40.17 43.43 -14.35
CA LYS A 277 -41.57 43.02 -14.49
C LYS A 277 -42.53 43.74 -13.54
N ALA A 278 -42.06 44.17 -12.37
CA ALA A 278 -42.90 44.86 -11.38
C ALA A 278 -43.18 46.33 -11.74
N GLY A 279 -42.32 46.98 -12.56
CA GLY A 279 -42.40 48.41 -12.84
C GLY A 279 -42.98 48.83 -14.20
N ALA A 280 -43.09 47.93 -15.18
CA ALA A 280 -43.48 48.28 -16.55
C ALA A 280 -44.94 47.89 -16.89
N PRO A 281 -45.78 48.84 -17.39
CA PRO A 281 -47.08 48.49 -17.96
C PRO A 281 -46.90 47.58 -19.18
N ARG A 282 -47.68 46.50 -19.26
CA ARG A 282 -47.60 45.45 -20.29
C ARG A 282 -47.87 46.01 -21.70
N SER A 283 -46.86 46.60 -22.34
CA SER A 283 -46.90 46.88 -23.77
C SER A 283 -46.52 45.60 -24.55
N ARG A 284 -47.24 45.34 -25.65
CA ARG A 284 -47.46 44.01 -26.25
C ARG A 284 -46.29 43.45 -27.06
N VAL A 285 -45.08 43.98 -26.94
CA VAL A 285 -43.91 43.53 -27.72
C VAL A 285 -42.81 43.08 -26.76
N THR A 286 -42.92 41.83 -26.28
CA THR A 286 -41.98 41.21 -25.34
C THR A 286 -41.27 40.04 -26.00
N LEU A 287 -40.11 40.31 -26.59
CA LEU A 287 -39.14 39.33 -27.08
C LEU A 287 -37.76 39.29 -26.36
N PRO A 288 -37.41 40.11 -25.33
CA PRO A 288 -36.11 39.95 -24.62
C PRO A 288 -36.10 39.01 -23.39
N ALA A 289 -37.23 38.82 -22.70
CA ALA A 289 -37.26 38.17 -21.38
C ALA A 289 -36.97 36.65 -21.40
N THR A 290 -37.02 36.01 -22.56
CA THR A 290 -36.68 34.58 -22.70
C THR A 290 -35.18 34.33 -22.62
N ASP A 291 -34.36 35.34 -22.95
CA ASP A 291 -32.91 35.18 -23.06
C ASP A 291 -32.21 35.25 -21.70
N THR A 292 -32.65 36.14 -20.80
CA THR A 292 -32.10 36.27 -19.44
C THR A 292 -32.30 35.00 -18.61
N ALA A 293 -33.52 34.45 -18.61
CA ALA A 293 -33.85 33.21 -17.90
C ALA A 293 -33.19 31.97 -18.52
N ALA A 294 -32.91 31.97 -19.83
CA ALA A 294 -32.13 30.90 -20.47
C ALA A 294 -30.66 30.97 -20.02
N ARG A 295 -30.07 32.17 -20.00
CA ARG A 295 -28.70 32.40 -19.57
C ARG A 295 -28.45 32.06 -18.10
N ALA A 296 -29.39 32.40 -17.19
CA ALA A 296 -29.30 32.00 -15.79
C ALA A 296 -29.29 30.46 -15.62
N ARG A 297 -30.16 29.74 -16.36
CA ARG A 297 -30.19 28.28 -16.37
C ARG A 297 -28.88 27.67 -16.89
N GLU A 298 -28.29 28.29 -17.91
CA GLU A 298 -26.99 27.87 -18.44
C GLU A 298 -25.87 28.03 -17.39
N MET A 299 -25.84 29.17 -16.67
CA MET A 299 -24.87 29.41 -15.58
C MET A 299 -25.02 28.39 -14.45
N VAL A 300 -26.25 28.09 -14.01
CA VAL A 300 -26.50 27.06 -12.99
C VAL A 300 -26.08 25.68 -13.49
N SER A 301 -26.41 25.32 -14.74
CA SER A 301 -25.99 24.06 -15.35
C SER A 301 -24.46 23.95 -15.44
N HIS A 302 -23.77 25.04 -15.72
CA HIS A 302 -22.30 25.09 -15.72
C HIS A 302 -21.73 24.91 -14.31
N ALA A 303 -22.28 25.61 -13.31
CA ALA A 303 -21.89 25.44 -11.91
C ALA A 303 -22.07 23.99 -11.42
N VAL A 304 -23.20 23.38 -11.76
CA VAL A 304 -23.48 21.96 -11.45
C VAL A 304 -22.48 21.05 -12.14
N ARG A 305 -22.15 21.27 -13.42
CA ARG A 305 -21.13 20.48 -14.14
C ARG A 305 -19.75 20.59 -13.47
N LEU A 306 -19.32 21.80 -13.12
CA LEU A 306 -18.04 22.03 -12.43
C LEU A 306 -17.97 21.30 -11.09
N LEU A 307 -19.03 21.39 -10.27
CA LEU A 307 -19.12 20.67 -9.01
C LEU A 307 -19.19 19.16 -9.23
N TRP A 308 -19.92 18.68 -10.23
CA TRP A 308 -20.07 17.25 -10.50
C TRP A 308 -18.75 16.59 -10.90
N HIS A 309 -17.90 17.28 -11.67
CA HIS A 309 -16.61 16.76 -12.11
C HIS A 309 -15.51 16.90 -11.06
N ASN A 310 -15.51 18.00 -10.29
CA ASN A 310 -14.40 18.31 -9.39
C ASN A 310 -14.69 18.04 -7.91
N ALA A 311 -15.95 17.78 -7.52
CA ALA A 311 -16.31 17.54 -6.13
C ALA A 311 -16.36 16.03 -5.77
N PRO A 312 -15.94 15.68 -4.54
CA PRO A 312 -15.95 14.30 -4.06
C PRO A 312 -17.37 13.69 -4.03
N GLN A 313 -17.44 12.36 -3.95
CA GLN A 313 -18.68 11.59 -3.77
C GLN A 313 -19.58 12.15 -2.65
N ALA A 314 -18.98 12.78 -1.64
CA ALA A 314 -19.68 13.51 -0.58
C ALA A 314 -20.60 14.64 -1.09
N TRP A 315 -20.20 15.41 -2.11
CA TRP A 315 -21.09 16.42 -2.71
C TRP A 315 -22.28 15.77 -3.42
N ARG A 316 -22.03 14.70 -4.20
CA ARG A 316 -23.10 13.95 -4.87
C ARG A 316 -24.10 13.36 -3.87
N GLN A 317 -23.60 12.83 -2.76
CA GLN A 317 -24.43 12.39 -1.64
C GLN A 317 -25.20 13.55 -1.00
N ALA A 318 -24.54 14.67 -0.68
CA ALA A 318 -25.21 15.84 -0.10
C ALA A 318 -26.31 16.42 -1.03
N TYR A 319 -26.09 16.37 -2.35
CA TYR A 319 -27.08 16.75 -3.36
C TYR A 319 -28.27 15.79 -3.40
N GLN A 320 -28.02 14.48 -3.38
CA GLN A 320 -29.07 13.46 -3.31
C GLN A 320 -29.86 13.54 -1.99
N GLU A 321 -29.17 13.71 -0.86
CA GLU A 321 -29.77 13.94 0.45
C GLU A 321 -30.66 15.18 0.45
N GLU A 322 -30.23 16.27 -0.21
CA GLU A 322 -31.05 17.48 -0.34
C GLU A 322 -32.28 17.26 -1.23
N LEU A 323 -32.18 16.49 -2.31
CA LEU A 323 -33.34 16.10 -3.13
C LEU A 323 -34.35 15.27 -2.32
N GLU A 324 -33.89 14.26 -1.60
CA GLU A 324 -34.73 13.42 -0.74
C GLU A 324 -35.33 14.23 0.41
N PHE A 325 -34.57 15.15 1.01
CA PHE A 325 -35.06 16.04 2.06
C PHE A 325 -36.21 16.92 1.57
N ASN A 326 -36.10 17.53 0.38
CA ASN A 326 -37.20 18.35 -0.17
C ASN A 326 -38.44 17.48 -0.47
N LYS A 327 -38.24 16.27 -1.00
CA LYS A 327 -39.32 15.32 -1.24
C LYS A 327 -40.06 14.93 0.05
N GLN A 328 -39.34 14.72 1.15
CA GLN A 328 -39.92 14.42 2.46
C GLN A 328 -40.72 15.60 3.04
N GLN A 329 -40.33 16.84 2.74
CA GLN A 329 -41.06 18.04 3.14
C GLN A 329 -42.29 18.31 2.25
N GLY A 330 -42.59 17.45 1.27
CA GLY A 330 -43.67 17.68 0.31
C GLY A 330 -43.40 18.84 -0.65
N ILE A 331 -42.16 19.31 -0.74
CA ILE A 331 -41.74 20.38 -1.65
C ILE A 331 -41.30 19.72 -2.95
N ASP A 332 -41.99 20.02 -4.05
CA ASP A 332 -41.57 19.55 -5.38
C ASP A 332 -40.25 20.24 -5.77
N PRO A 333 -39.14 19.49 -5.98
CA PRO A 333 -37.87 20.07 -6.41
C PRO A 333 -37.99 20.92 -7.68
N ALA A 334 -38.98 20.65 -8.54
CA ALA A 334 -39.21 21.42 -9.76
C ALA A 334 -39.74 22.84 -9.50
N THR A 335 -40.30 23.10 -8.31
CA THR A 335 -40.80 24.44 -7.92
C THR A 335 -39.72 25.32 -7.27
N LEU A 336 -38.58 24.73 -6.87
CA LEU A 336 -37.47 25.48 -6.29
C LEU A 336 -36.65 26.18 -7.36
N ARG A 337 -36.08 27.34 -7.03
CA ARG A 337 -35.06 27.98 -7.88
C ARG A 337 -33.88 27.02 -8.02
N HIS A 338 -33.40 26.85 -9.26
CA HIS A 338 -32.36 25.86 -9.57
C HIS A 338 -31.06 26.13 -8.80
N SER A 339 -30.71 27.40 -8.60
CA SER A 339 -29.55 27.82 -7.81
C SER A 339 -29.66 27.46 -6.31
N THR A 340 -30.86 27.53 -5.75
CA THR A 340 -31.11 27.32 -4.31
C THR A 340 -30.81 25.89 -3.89
N LEU A 341 -31.25 24.91 -4.67
CA LEU A 341 -31.00 23.50 -4.37
C LEU A 341 -29.50 23.16 -4.43
N VAL A 342 -28.79 23.71 -5.41
CA VAL A 342 -27.33 23.55 -5.55
C VAL A 342 -26.59 24.20 -4.39
N ARG A 343 -26.97 25.42 -3.98
CA ARG A 343 -26.38 26.12 -2.82
C ARG A 343 -26.60 25.37 -1.52
N ARG A 344 -27.82 24.83 -1.28
CA ARG A 344 -28.12 24.07 -0.06
C ARG A 344 -27.29 22.79 0.02
N ALA A 345 -27.17 22.06 -1.09
CA ALA A 345 -26.30 20.89 -1.20
C ALA A 345 -24.84 21.24 -0.94
N LEU A 346 -24.33 22.33 -1.55
CA LEU A 346 -22.97 22.82 -1.35
C LEU A 346 -22.72 23.21 0.12
N ALA A 347 -23.63 23.97 0.73
CA ALA A 347 -23.54 24.37 2.13
C ALA A 347 -23.51 23.15 3.07
N ARG A 348 -24.37 22.15 2.82
CA ARG A 348 -24.37 20.90 3.59
C ARG A 348 -23.04 20.15 3.44
N GLN A 349 -22.49 20.08 2.23
CA GLN A 349 -21.18 19.47 2.01
C GLN A 349 -20.08 20.17 2.80
N LEU A 350 -20.02 21.51 2.75
CA LEU A 350 -19.02 22.29 3.47
C LEU A 350 -19.13 22.07 4.98
N LEU A 351 -20.35 22.02 5.52
CA LEU A 351 -20.60 21.71 6.95
C LEU A 351 -20.23 20.28 7.36
N GLN A 352 -20.32 19.32 6.43
CA GLN A 352 -19.94 17.91 6.70
C GLN A 352 -18.42 17.67 6.57
N ARG A 353 -17.71 18.49 5.79
CA ARG A 353 -16.25 18.36 5.59
C ARG A 353 -15.48 18.52 6.89
N ASP A 354 -15.96 19.36 7.81
CA ASP A 354 -15.36 19.51 9.15
C ASP A 354 -15.55 18.29 10.07
N LYS A 355 -16.41 17.33 9.70
CA LYS A 355 -16.77 16.18 10.55
C LYS A 355 -16.21 14.83 10.09
N ARG A 356 -15.78 14.70 8.83
CA ARG A 356 -15.28 13.42 8.28
C ARG A 356 -13.83 13.57 7.85
N GLY A 357 -12.94 12.95 8.63
CA GLY A 357 -11.51 12.86 8.33
C GLY A 357 -11.25 12.33 6.91
N HIS A 358 -10.17 12.84 6.32
CA HIS A 358 -9.71 12.59 4.95
C HIS A 358 -9.85 11.13 4.48
N ASN A 359 -10.50 10.94 3.32
CA ASN A 359 -10.33 9.73 2.53
C ASN A 359 -8.88 9.69 2.00
N VAL A 360 -8.16 8.59 2.30
CA VAL A 360 -6.81 8.35 1.78
C VAL A 360 -6.92 8.12 0.25
N PRO A 361 -6.18 8.87 -0.59
CA PRO A 361 -6.26 8.67 -2.03
C PRO A 361 -5.63 7.33 -2.43
N LEU A 362 -6.27 6.69 -3.42
CA LEU A 362 -5.66 5.58 -4.16
C LEU A 362 -4.50 6.14 -5.00
N VAL A 363 -3.33 5.54 -4.83
CA VAL A 363 -2.11 5.84 -5.58
C VAL A 363 -2.32 5.39 -7.02
N ALA A 364 -2.05 6.27 -7.99
CA ALA A 364 -2.08 5.90 -9.41
C ALA A 364 -1.00 4.83 -9.67
N GLU A 365 -1.31 3.85 -10.52
CA GLU A 365 -0.46 2.70 -10.82
C GLU A 365 0.86 3.06 -11.54
N ASP A 366 1.06 4.33 -11.92
CA ASP A 366 2.28 4.80 -12.59
C ASP A 366 3.54 4.82 -11.68
N ASP A 367 3.45 4.47 -10.39
CA ASP A 367 4.63 4.43 -9.49
C ASP A 367 5.36 3.06 -9.46
N GLU A 368 5.03 2.13 -10.38
CA GLU A 368 5.54 0.75 -10.36
C GLU A 368 7.02 0.59 -10.69
N ASP A 369 7.55 1.41 -11.61
CA ASP A 369 8.93 1.27 -12.09
C ASP A 369 9.97 1.64 -11.03
N ASP A 370 9.59 2.51 -10.09
CA ASP A 370 10.49 2.99 -9.04
C ASP A 370 10.85 1.90 -8.01
N LEU A 371 10.15 0.76 -7.91
CA LEU A 371 10.40 -0.22 -6.84
C LEU A 371 11.53 -1.21 -7.16
N GLU A 372 11.67 -1.62 -8.42
CA GLU A 372 12.77 -2.50 -8.85
C GLU A 372 14.12 -1.76 -8.84
N ASP A 373 14.08 -0.43 -9.05
CA ASP A 373 15.20 0.51 -8.87
C ASP A 373 15.75 0.54 -7.43
N TRP A 374 15.00 0.06 -6.44
CA TRP A 374 15.47 0.07 -5.05
C TRP A 374 16.50 -1.02 -4.78
N MET A 375 16.37 -2.19 -5.42
CA MET A 375 17.31 -3.31 -5.28
C MET A 375 18.32 -3.41 -6.43
N SER A 376 18.07 -2.70 -7.51
CA SER A 376 19.03 -2.45 -8.58
C SER A 376 20.01 -1.36 -8.12
N ILE A 377 21.32 -1.59 -8.25
CA ILE A 377 22.33 -0.53 -8.05
C ILE A 377 22.42 0.36 -9.31
N THR A 378 21.79 -0.03 -10.43
CA THR A 378 22.16 0.40 -11.78
C THR A 378 21.11 1.16 -12.58
N SER A 379 19.90 1.41 -12.07
CA SER A 379 18.85 2.10 -12.82
C SER A 379 18.55 3.48 -12.25
N LEU A 380 18.64 4.50 -13.12
CA LEU A 380 18.44 5.91 -12.78
C LEU A 380 17.70 6.70 -13.88
N GLU A 381 17.23 6.05 -14.95
CA GLU A 381 16.55 6.73 -16.07
C GLU A 381 15.45 5.84 -16.68
N SER A 382 14.18 6.13 -16.40
CA SER A 382 13.06 5.71 -17.24
C SER A 382 11.98 6.81 -17.28
N SER A 383 11.40 7.01 -18.46
CA SER A 383 10.48 8.10 -18.81
C SER A 383 9.06 7.59 -19.06
N HIS A 384 8.06 8.29 -18.50
CA HIS A 384 6.64 7.92 -18.55
C HIS A 384 5.97 8.20 -19.90
N GLN A 385 5.16 7.24 -20.38
CA GLN A 385 4.16 7.42 -21.45
C GLN A 385 2.74 7.31 -20.86
N SER A 386 1.90 8.33 -21.03
CA SER A 386 0.49 8.31 -20.61
C SER A 386 -0.44 7.80 -21.71
N ARG A 387 -1.43 6.96 -21.39
CA ARG A 387 -2.50 6.52 -22.30
C ARG A 387 -3.82 7.27 -22.06
N GLY A 388 -4.54 7.56 -23.13
CA GLY A 388 -5.79 8.36 -23.14
C GLY A 388 -7.07 7.56 -22.83
N ASN A 389 -8.06 8.26 -22.23
CA ASN A 389 -9.30 7.68 -21.69
C ASN A 389 -10.57 8.09 -22.47
N GLN A 390 -11.54 7.19 -22.63
CA GLN A 390 -12.85 7.44 -23.31
C GLN A 390 -14.05 7.33 -22.32
N GLY A 391 -15.10 8.15 -22.51
CA GLY A 391 -16.22 8.32 -21.55
C GLY A 391 -17.61 7.80 -21.94
N ARG A 392 -18.54 7.72 -20.95
CA ARG A 392 -19.97 7.33 -20.95
C ARG A 392 -20.93 8.52 -20.64
N LYS A 393 -22.14 8.58 -21.20
CA LYS A 393 -23.14 9.68 -20.95
C LYS A 393 -24.10 9.39 -19.76
N VAL A 394 -24.55 10.44 -19.04
CA VAL A 394 -25.55 10.41 -17.93
C VAL A 394 -26.52 11.61 -18.02
N THR A 395 -27.79 11.43 -17.66
CA THR A 395 -28.89 12.44 -17.68
C THR A 395 -29.23 12.98 -16.28
N LEU A 396 -29.42 14.30 -16.11
CA LEU A 396 -29.69 14.99 -14.82
C LEU A 396 -31.06 15.72 -14.76
N GLY A 397 -32.13 15.17 -15.33
CA GLY A 397 -33.45 15.81 -15.37
C GLY A 397 -33.72 16.58 -16.68
N ARG A 398 -34.84 17.32 -16.77
CA ARG A 398 -35.42 17.86 -18.03
C ARG A 398 -34.36 18.52 -18.94
N GLY A 399 -33.87 17.77 -19.92
CA GLY A 399 -33.05 18.27 -21.02
C GLY A 399 -31.53 18.33 -20.80
N ILE A 400 -30.99 17.96 -19.63
CA ILE A 400 -29.54 18.04 -19.36
C ILE A 400 -28.90 16.66 -19.53
N GLN A 401 -28.13 16.48 -20.62
CA GLN A 401 -27.25 15.32 -20.83
C GLN A 401 -25.79 15.72 -20.59
N ILE A 402 -25.06 14.96 -19.79
CA ILE A 402 -23.63 15.18 -19.51
C ILE A 402 -22.83 13.97 -19.99
N HIS A 403 -21.71 14.21 -20.66
CA HIS A 403 -20.72 13.18 -21.00
C HIS A 403 -19.75 13.01 -19.83
N VAL A 404 -19.64 11.81 -19.29
CA VAL A 404 -18.83 11.46 -18.10
C VAL A 404 -17.70 10.51 -18.52
N PRO A 405 -16.42 10.79 -18.27
CA PRO A 405 -15.34 9.81 -18.50
C PRO A 405 -15.60 8.49 -17.76
N ARG A 406 -15.15 7.35 -18.30
CA ARG A 406 -15.37 6.03 -17.70
C ARG A 406 -14.35 5.81 -16.58
N GLU A 407 -14.53 6.43 -15.43
CA GLU A 407 -13.72 6.13 -14.25
C GLU A 407 -14.58 5.82 -13.02
N LEU A 408 -14.32 4.60 -12.52
CA LEU A 408 -14.75 3.97 -11.27
C LEU A 408 -16.25 3.70 -11.14
N ASP A 409 -16.64 2.48 -11.54
CA ASP A 409 -17.76 1.79 -10.91
C ASP A 409 -17.61 1.88 -9.38
N PRO A 410 -18.70 2.03 -8.61
CA PRO A 410 -18.61 1.84 -7.17
C PRO A 410 -18.07 0.43 -6.95
N ILE A 411 -16.88 0.32 -6.37
CA ILE A 411 -16.28 -0.93 -5.92
C ILE A 411 -17.14 -1.46 -4.77
N LEU A 412 -18.28 -2.05 -5.12
CA LEU A 412 -19.15 -2.79 -4.24
C LEU A 412 -18.53 -4.17 -4.04
N LYS A 413 -17.71 -4.27 -2.99
CA LYS A 413 -17.76 -5.34 -1.98
C LYS A 413 -16.67 -5.10 -0.92
N GLY A 414 -17.04 -4.40 0.15
CA GLY A 414 -16.56 -4.70 1.50
C GLY A 414 -15.25 -4.08 1.99
N GLN A 415 -15.15 -2.76 2.14
CA GLN A 415 -14.16 -2.18 3.06
C GLN A 415 -14.84 -1.53 4.27
N LYS A 416 -14.63 -2.13 5.43
CA LYS A 416 -14.94 -1.55 6.75
C LYS A 416 -13.94 -0.44 7.03
N TYR A 417 -14.43 0.78 7.22
CA TYR A 417 -13.62 1.87 7.75
C TYR A 417 -13.37 1.64 9.24
N VAL A 418 -12.11 1.69 9.68
CA VAL A 418 -11.73 1.73 11.09
C VAL A 418 -11.70 3.20 11.50
N VAL A 419 -12.63 3.59 12.37
CA VAL A 419 -12.65 4.91 13.03
C VAL A 419 -11.65 4.84 14.18
N SER A 420 -10.50 5.52 14.07
CA SER A 420 -9.60 5.71 15.21
C SER A 420 -10.05 6.94 15.99
N GLU A 421 -10.38 6.77 17.26
CA GLU A 421 -10.64 7.88 18.17
C GLU A 421 -9.34 8.63 18.47
N TYR A 422 -9.32 9.95 18.24
CA TYR A 422 -8.21 10.83 18.62
C TYR A 422 -8.46 11.45 20.00
N PRO A 423 -7.40 11.68 20.81
CA PRO A 423 -7.53 12.12 22.18
C PRO A 423 -7.98 13.59 22.23
N VAL A 424 -8.92 13.87 23.13
CA VAL A 424 -9.43 15.21 23.40
C VAL A 424 -8.34 16.03 24.09
N GLU A 425 -7.83 17.04 23.40
CA GLU A 425 -6.92 18.04 23.97
C GLU A 425 -7.62 18.78 25.12
N ARG A 426 -6.94 18.81 26.28
CA ARG A 426 -7.32 19.60 27.46
C ARG A 426 -6.74 21.00 27.31
N GLU A 427 -7.47 21.92 26.70
CA GLU A 427 -7.15 23.35 26.84
C GLU A 427 -8.16 24.06 27.75
N ALA A 428 -7.64 24.48 28.90
CA ALA A 428 -8.34 25.19 29.96
C ALA A 428 -8.20 26.71 29.76
N SER A 429 -8.81 27.27 28.71
CA SER A 429 -8.83 28.72 28.48
C SER A 429 -10.13 29.22 27.83
N GLY A 430 -11.27 28.72 28.31
CA GLY A 430 -12.60 29.19 27.90
C GLY A 430 -13.21 30.22 28.86
N THR A 431 -13.96 31.17 28.30
CA THR A 431 -14.81 32.14 29.02
C THR A 431 -15.83 31.43 29.93
N ARG A 432 -16.36 32.12 30.96
CA ARG A 432 -17.30 31.54 31.95
C ARG A 432 -18.48 30.80 31.29
N ARG A 433 -18.99 31.32 30.17
CA ARG A 433 -20.07 30.69 29.39
C ARG A 433 -19.64 29.37 28.74
N GLN A 434 -18.42 29.29 28.20
CA GLN A 434 -17.87 28.04 27.64
C GLN A 434 -17.59 27.00 28.72
N ARG A 435 -17.18 27.41 29.93
CA ARG A 435 -17.05 26.49 31.07
C ARG A 435 -18.40 25.91 31.49
N LEU A 436 -19.45 26.73 31.50
CA LEU A 436 -20.80 26.33 31.89
C LEU A 436 -21.42 25.36 30.86
N VAL A 437 -21.25 25.64 29.57
CA VAL A 437 -21.66 24.73 28.48
C VAL A 437 -20.84 23.44 28.50
N GLY A 438 -19.53 23.51 28.78
CA GLY A 438 -18.66 22.35 28.93
C GLY A 438 -18.98 21.49 30.16
N GLN A 439 -19.47 22.08 31.25
CA GLN A 439 -20.00 21.34 32.41
C GLN A 439 -21.37 20.72 32.12
N MET A 440 -22.27 21.43 31.43
CA MET A 440 -23.55 20.86 31.01
C MET A 440 -23.35 19.66 30.07
N ARG A 441 -22.46 19.76 29.09
CA ARG A 441 -22.15 18.67 28.16
C ARG A 441 -21.60 17.43 28.88
N ARG A 442 -20.73 17.60 29.88
CA ARG A 442 -20.24 16.50 30.72
C ARG A 442 -21.35 15.86 31.56
N ARG A 443 -22.27 16.64 32.11
CA ARG A 443 -23.43 16.10 32.85
C ARG A 443 -24.38 15.31 31.94
N PHE A 444 -24.56 15.76 30.70
CA PHE A 444 -25.33 15.00 29.69
C PHE A 444 -24.63 13.73 29.23
N GLU A 445 -23.30 13.69 29.18
CA GLU A 445 -22.54 12.48 28.84
C GLU A 445 -22.53 11.44 29.98
N VAL A 446 -22.45 11.88 31.24
CA VAL A 446 -22.56 10.98 32.41
C VAL A 446 -23.97 10.40 32.51
N ALA A 447 -25.02 11.21 32.30
CA ALA A 447 -26.40 10.74 32.26
C ALA A 447 -26.69 9.74 31.13
N ARG A 448 -25.80 9.63 30.13
CA ARG A 448 -25.92 8.70 29.01
C ARG A 448 -25.25 7.35 29.26
N ARG A 449 -24.39 7.23 30.29
CA ARG A 449 -23.66 6.00 30.63
C ARG A 449 -24.37 5.12 31.68
N ASP A 450 -25.43 5.63 32.32
CA ASP A 450 -26.20 4.89 33.33
C ASP A 450 -27.44 4.15 32.78
N MET A 451 -27.58 4.00 31.47
CA MET A 451 -28.54 3.03 30.91
C MET A 451 -27.85 1.69 30.65
N VAL A 452 -27.68 0.95 31.75
CA VAL A 452 -27.49 -0.50 31.77
C VAL A 452 -28.86 -1.13 31.99
N VAL A 453 -29.32 -1.97 31.05
CA VAL A 453 -30.37 -2.96 31.32
C VAL A 453 -30.07 -4.22 30.50
N PHE A 454 -29.62 -5.25 31.25
CA PHE A 454 -29.49 -6.70 31.02
C PHE A 454 -28.85 -7.24 29.74
#